data_AF-A0AAF0F4K8-F1
#
_entry.id   AF-A0AAF0F4K8-F1
#
_cell.length_a   1.000
_cell.length_b   1.000
_cell.length_c   1.000
_cell.angle_alpha   90.00
_cell.angle_beta   90.00
_cell.angle_gamma   90.00
#
_symmetry.space_group_name_H-M   'P 1'
#
loop_
_entity.id
_entity.type
_entity.pdbx_description
1 polymer ?
#
loop_
_entity_poly.entity_id
_entity_poly.type
_entity_poly.pdbx_seq_one_letter_code
_entity_poly.pdbx_strand_id
1 'polypeptide(L)'
;MSARRGPMLGLKQFLQRAEVLSLYRQYLRATRPVPTLSARRETIAWFRDEFERTRHETQTDKVDSLLKHGRILLKQTESGFMLSGTGEPFVKLRGERT
;
A
#
# COMPACT_ATOMS: atom_id res chain seq x y z
N MET A 1 -37.68 -1.04 5.69
CA MET A 1 -36.35 -1.33 5.11
C MET A 1 -35.31 -1.18 6.21
N SER A 2 -34.80 -2.27 6.78
CA SER A 2 -33.82 -2.22 7.87
C SER A 2 -32.44 -1.91 7.29
N ALA A 3 -31.87 -0.76 7.64
CA ALA A 3 -30.50 -0.42 7.28
C ALA A 3 -29.56 -1.47 7.89
N ARG A 4 -28.78 -2.15 7.05
CA ARG A 4 -27.69 -3.03 7.49
C ARG A 4 -26.68 -2.18 8.27
N ARG A 5 -26.85 -2.09 9.60
CA ARG A 5 -25.80 -1.63 10.50
C ARG A 5 -24.72 -2.71 10.46
N GLY A 6 -23.63 -2.41 9.76
CA GLY A 6 -22.42 -3.22 9.86
C GLY A 6 -21.96 -3.31 11.32
N PRO A 7 -21.19 -4.33 11.70
CA PRO A 7 -20.69 -4.46 13.06
C PRO A 7 -20.04 -3.16 13.51
N MET A 8 -20.45 -2.64 14.67
CA MET A 8 -19.83 -1.46 15.28
C MET A 8 -18.39 -1.81 15.63
N LEU A 9 -17.46 -1.49 14.73
CA LEU A 9 -16.04 -1.53 15.02
C LEU A 9 -15.78 -0.55 16.17
N GLY A 10 -14.98 -0.98 17.16
CA GLY A 10 -14.50 -0.07 18.18
C GLY A 10 -13.73 1.08 17.52
N LEU A 11 -13.70 2.26 18.17
CA LEU A 11 -13.04 3.46 17.64
C LEU A 11 -11.59 3.17 17.17
N LYS A 12 -10.84 2.37 17.93
CA LYS A 12 -9.49 1.94 17.58
C LYS A 12 -9.43 1.19 16.24
N GLN A 13 -10.31 0.21 16.04
CA GLN A 13 -10.37 -0.58 14.79
C GLN A 13 -10.76 0.28 13.59
N PHE A 14 -11.65 1.26 13.79
CA PHE A 14 -12.01 2.22 12.74
C PHE A 14 -10.80 3.07 12.31
N LEU A 15 -10.07 3.63 13.28
CA LEU A 15 -8.85 4.41 13.02
C LEU A 15 -7.78 3.56 12.34
N GLN A 16 -7.54 2.35 12.82
CA GLN A 16 -6.60 1.40 12.22
C GLN A 16 -6.94 1.10 10.76
N ARG A 17 -8.22 0.92 10.43
CA ARG A 17 -8.65 0.71 9.04
C ARG A 17 -8.33 1.92 8.15
N ALA A 18 -8.52 3.13 8.67
CA ALA A 18 -8.14 4.35 7.94
C ALA A 18 -6.62 4.43 7.74
N GLU A 19 -5.82 4.06 8.75
CA GLU A 19 -4.36 4.02 8.65
C GLU A 19 -3.87 2.97 7.64
N VAL A 20 -4.43 1.77 7.66
CA VAL A 20 -4.10 0.69 6.69
C VAL A 20 -4.36 1.17 5.26
N LEU A 21 -5.51 1.79 5.01
CA LEU A 21 -5.83 2.33 3.68
C LEU A 21 -4.89 3.48 3.28
N SER A 22 -4.52 4.33 4.24
CA SER A 22 -3.53 5.40 3.99
C SER A 22 -2.18 4.82 3.60
N LEU A 23 -1.70 3.81 4.35
CA LEU A 23 -0.45 3.11 4.09
C LEU A 23 -0.46 2.43 2.72
N TYR A 24 -1.53 1.71 2.37
CA TYR A 24 -1.67 1.09 1.06
C TYR A 24 -1.55 2.10 -0.10
N ARG A 25 -2.19 3.28 0.03
CA ARG A 25 -2.05 4.34 -0.97
C ARG A 25 -0.63 4.91 -1.05
N GLN A 26 0.12 4.93 0.05
CA GLN A 26 1.53 5.32 0.05
C GLN A 26 2.38 4.32 -0.74
N TYR A 27 2.20 3.02 -0.52
CA TYR A 27 2.82 1.97 -1.33
C TYR A 27 2.54 2.14 -2.83
N LEU A 28 1.29 2.39 -3.22
CA LEU A 28 0.95 2.63 -4.63
C LEU A 28 1.65 3.86 -5.22
N ARG A 29 1.87 4.91 -4.42
CA ARG A 29 2.61 6.11 -4.86
C ARG A 29 4.11 5.83 -4.97
N ALA A 30 4.67 5.04 -4.05
CA ALA A 30 6.07 4.64 -4.07
C ALA A 30 6.44 3.82 -5.31
N THR A 31 5.48 3.19 -6.00
CA THR A 31 5.73 2.51 -7.29
C THR A 31 5.90 3.44 -8.49
N ARG A 32 5.63 4.74 -8.36
CA ARG A 32 5.70 5.68 -9.50
C ARG A 32 7.08 5.77 -10.18
N PRO A 33 8.21 5.68 -9.46
CA PRO A 33 9.54 5.68 -10.08
C PRO A 33 9.91 4.34 -10.76
N VAL A 34 9.09 3.29 -10.69
CA VAL A 34 9.43 2.02 -11.34
C VAL A 34 9.46 2.22 -12.87
N PRO A 35 10.56 1.86 -13.56
CA PRO A 35 10.81 2.30 -14.94
C PRO A 35 9.85 1.69 -15.97
N THR A 36 9.47 0.42 -15.80
CA THR A 36 8.63 -0.29 -16.77
C THR A 36 7.22 -0.49 -16.24
N LEU A 37 6.21 -0.32 -17.10
CA LEU A 37 4.81 -0.56 -16.75
C LEU A 37 4.54 -2.00 -16.28
N SER A 38 5.19 -3.00 -16.88
CA SER A 38 5.08 -4.41 -16.46
C SER A 38 5.60 -4.60 -15.04
N ALA A 39 6.84 -4.17 -14.76
CA ALA A 39 7.46 -4.22 -13.45
C ALA A 39 6.63 -3.46 -12.39
N ARG A 40 6.07 -2.30 -12.77
CA ARG A 40 5.20 -1.53 -11.88
C ARG A 40 3.91 -2.28 -11.54
N ARG A 41 3.27 -2.91 -12.52
CA ARG A 41 2.05 -3.72 -12.31
C ARG A 41 2.33 -4.91 -11.41
N GLU A 42 3.44 -5.61 -11.64
CA GLU A 42 3.88 -6.72 -10.81
C GLU A 42 4.14 -6.28 -9.37
N THR A 43 4.85 -5.16 -9.18
CA THR A 43 5.10 -4.57 -7.86
C THR A 43 3.78 -4.22 -7.13
N ILE A 44 2.82 -3.62 -7.84
CA ILE A 44 1.50 -3.30 -7.28
C ILE A 44 0.74 -4.57 -6.90
N ALA A 45 0.80 -5.62 -7.72
CA ALA A 45 0.17 -6.91 -7.43
C ALA A 45 0.78 -7.54 -6.18
N TRP A 46 2.10 -7.54 -6.07
CA TRP A 46 2.81 -8.04 -4.89
C TRP A 46 2.40 -7.29 -3.61
N PHE A 47 2.37 -5.95 -3.63
CA PHE A 47 1.87 -5.18 -2.48
C PHE A 47 0.42 -5.50 -2.15
N ARG A 48 -0.44 -5.67 -3.17
CA ARG A 48 -1.84 -6.01 -2.94
C ARG A 48 -1.98 -7.36 -2.23
N ASP A 49 -1.25 -8.36 -2.66
CA ASP A 49 -1.27 -9.68 -2.04
C ASP A 49 -0.82 -9.62 -0.58
N GLU A 50 0.19 -8.81 -0.27
CA GLU A 50 0.70 -8.65 1.09
C GLU A 50 -0.35 -8.08 2.06
N PHE A 51 -1.13 -7.08 1.61
CA PHE A 51 -2.25 -6.55 2.38
C PHE A 51 -3.41 -7.54 2.46
N GLU A 52 -3.65 -8.34 1.42
CA GLU A 52 -4.72 -9.34 1.41
C GLU A 52 -4.44 -10.50 2.38
N ARG A 53 -3.17 -10.93 2.51
CA ARG A 53 -2.74 -11.96 3.49
C ARG A 53 -3.13 -11.61 4.92
N THR A 54 -3.19 -10.33 5.26
CA THR A 54 -3.46 -9.83 6.62
C THR A 54 -4.85 -9.19 6.76
N ARG A 55 -5.69 -9.24 5.73
CA ARG A 55 -7.02 -8.60 5.68
C ARG A 55 -7.97 -9.04 6.79
N HIS A 56 -7.87 -10.30 7.22
CA HIS A 56 -8.76 -10.89 8.22
C HIS A 56 -8.29 -10.69 9.66
N GLU A 57 -7.21 -9.92 9.87
CA GLU A 57 -6.72 -9.65 11.20
C GLU A 57 -7.67 -8.72 11.97
N THR A 58 -8.15 -9.17 13.13
CA THR A 58 -9.09 -8.42 13.98
C THR A 58 -8.46 -7.95 15.28
N GLN A 59 -7.29 -8.48 15.66
CA GLN A 59 -6.61 -8.12 16.89
C GLN A 59 -5.89 -6.78 16.71
N THR A 60 -6.31 -5.78 17.48
CA THR A 60 -5.81 -4.41 17.30
C THR A 60 -4.30 -4.31 17.46
N ASP A 61 -3.70 -5.08 18.38
CA ASP A 61 -2.27 -4.97 18.68
C ASP A 61 -1.42 -5.62 17.57
N LYS A 62 -1.97 -6.64 16.91
CA LYS A 62 -1.36 -7.24 15.72
C LYS A 62 -1.45 -6.30 14.53
N VAL A 63 -2.59 -5.63 14.33
CA VAL A 63 -2.73 -4.58 13.30
C VAL A 63 -1.75 -3.43 13.52
N ASP A 64 -1.56 -2.98 14.77
CA ASP A 64 -0.57 -1.95 15.11
C ASP A 64 0.85 -2.39 14.77
N SER A 65 1.17 -3.65 15.06
CA SER A 65 2.48 -4.24 14.75
C SER A 65 2.71 -4.35 13.24
N LEU A 66 1.71 -4.78 12.49
CA LEU A 66 1.73 -4.84 11.03
C LEU A 66 1.87 -3.45 10.39
N LEU A 67 1.17 -2.45 10.91
CA LEU A 67 1.28 -1.06 10.47
C LEU A 67 2.69 -0.50 10.71
N LYS A 68 3.30 -0.80 11.87
CA LYS A 68 4.70 -0.42 12.14
C LYS A 68 5.65 -1.09 11.16
N HIS A 69 5.52 -2.40 10.97
CA HIS A 69 6.34 -3.17 10.03
C HIS A 69 6.19 -2.65 8.59
N GLY A 70 4.97 -2.42 8.12
CA GLY A 70 4.70 -1.89 6.79
C GLY A 70 5.29 -0.49 6.56
N ARG A 71 5.29 0.39 7.58
CA ARG A 71 5.95 1.70 7.46
C ARG A 71 7.47 1.57 7.31
N ILE A 72 8.10 0.62 8.00
CA ILE A 72 9.54 0.36 7.87
C ILE A 72 9.84 -0.19 6.48
N LEU A 73 9.08 -1.19 6.04
CA LEU A 73 9.24 -1.81 4.73
C LEU A 73 9.05 -0.80 3.59
N LEU A 74 8.07 0.11 3.70
CA LEU A 74 7.87 1.19 2.74
C LEU A 74 9.12 2.07 2.59
N LYS A 75 9.70 2.52 3.71
CA LYS A 75 10.92 3.34 3.69
C LYS A 75 12.12 2.61 3.08
N GLN A 76 12.25 1.32 3.37
CA GLN A 76 13.29 0.47 2.78
C GLN A 76 13.10 0.33 1.27
N THR A 77 11.85 0.15 0.83
CA THR A 77 11.51 0.02 -0.57
C THR A 77 11.77 1.32 -1.35
N GLU A 78 11.39 2.47 -0.79
CA GLU A 78 11.69 3.78 -1.37
C GLU A 78 13.20 4.01 -1.51
N SER A 79 13.98 3.64 -0.48
CA SER A 79 15.45 3.71 -0.53
C SER A 79 16.03 2.77 -1.59
N GLY A 80 15.50 1.54 -1.70
CA GLY A 80 15.92 0.56 -2.70
C GLY A 80 15.67 1.01 -4.13
N PHE A 81 14.53 1.64 -4.41
CA PHE A 81 14.24 2.21 -5.72
C PHE A 81 15.16 3.39 -6.09
N MET A 82 15.54 4.21 -5.11
CA MET A 82 16.49 5.31 -5.34
C MET A 82 17.88 4.79 -5.74
N LEU A 83 18.34 3.69 -5.13
CA LEU A 83 19.63 3.08 -5.43
C LEU A 83 19.65 2.38 -6.80
N SER A 84 18.50 1.87 -7.25
CA SER A 84 18.35 1.20 -8.55
C SER A 84 18.14 2.18 -9.72
N GLY A 85 18.07 3.49 -9.47
CA GLY A 85 17.88 4.51 -10.49
C GLY A 85 19.11 4.66 -11.39
N THR A 86 19.17 3.88 -12.47
CA THR A 86 19.99 4.20 -13.65
C THR A 86 19.61 5.59 -14.13
N GLY A 87 20.57 6.52 -14.26
CA GLY A 87 20.40 7.97 -14.42
C GLY A 87 19.69 8.49 -15.67
N GLU A 88 18.79 7.72 -16.27
CA GLU A 88 17.91 8.16 -17.35
C GLU A 88 16.69 8.91 -16.78
N PRO A 89 16.33 10.10 -17.33
CA PRO A 89 15.23 10.89 -16.83
C PRO A 89 13.91 10.12 -16.92
N PHE A 90 13.19 10.04 -15.80
CA PHE A 90 11.89 9.39 -15.69
C PHE A 90 10.89 9.98 -16.70
N VAL A 91 10.67 9.26 -17.81
CA VAL A 91 9.55 9.55 -18.71
C VAL A 91 8.28 9.25 -17.92
N LYS A 92 7.53 10.30 -17.55
CA LYS A 92 6.21 10.13 -16.95
C LYS A 92 5.38 9.31 -17.92
N LEU A 93 5.12 8.05 -17.56
CA LEU A 93 4.15 7.18 -18.20
C LEU A 93 2.74 7.74 -17.92
N ARG A 94 2.44 8.92 -18.49
CA ARG A 94 1.08 9.42 -18.61
C ARG A 94 0.45 8.57 -19.70
N GLY A 95 -0.65 7.90 -19.36
CA GLY A 95 -1.41 7.16 -20.35
C GLY A 95 -1.86 8.14 -21.43
N GLU A 96 -1.39 7.93 -22.66
CA GLU A 96 -2.05 8.43 -23.86
C GLU A 96 -3.48 7.92 -23.78
N ARG A 97 -4.43 8.85 -23.61
CA ARG A 97 -5.85 8.53 -23.71
C ARG A 97 -6.13 8.42 -25.20
N THR A 98 -6.12 7.20 -25.74
CA THR A 98 -6.77 6.89 -27.01
C THR A 98 -8.25 7.20 -26.96
#